data_AF-A0A340Y8Q6-F1
#
_entry.id   AF-A0A340Y8Q6-F1
#
_cell.length_a   1.000
_cell.length_b   1.000
_cell.length_c   1.000
_cell.angle_alpha   90.00
_cell.angle_beta   90.00
_cell.angle_gamma   90.00
#
_symmetry.space_group_name_H-M   'P 1'
#
loop_
_entity.id
_entity.type
_entity.pdbx_description
1 polymer ?
#
loop_
_entity_poly.entity_id
_entity_poly.type
_entity_poly.pdbx_seq_one_letter_code
_entity_poly.pdbx_strand_id
1 'polypeptide(L)'
;MALAAGARLGRRLSGPGPWRGHWTAAGRSRSRRETAEAEADAPVFQYVGKRATRADRIFVWGFSFSGALGVPTFVLPGSGPQPRAGSRPRRRIQAVPYRLELDQKISSAACGYGFTLLSSKTKDVTKVWGMGLNKDSQLGFHRSRKDKMRGYEYVLEPSPVPLPLDRPQETQVLQVSCGRAHSLVLTDSEGVFSMGNNSYGQCGRKVVENEVYSESHKVHRMQDFDGQVVQVACGQDHSLFLTDKGEVYSCGWGADGQTGLGHYNITSAPTKLAGDLAGVNIVQVSTYGDCCLAVSVDGGLFGWGNSEYLQLASVTDSTQVNVPRCLPFSGVGRVKQAASGGTGCAVLNGEGHVFVWGCGILGKGPNLMETALPEMIPPTLFGLTEFNPGVQVSRIRCGLSHFAALTNRGELFVWGKNIRGCLGIGRLEDQYFPWRVTMPGEPVDVACGVDHMVTLARSFI
;
A
#
# COMPACT_ATOMS: atom_id res chain seq x y z
N MET A 1 -39.37 -51.65 24.14
CA MET A 1 -39.56 -52.60 25.25
C MET A 1 -38.58 -52.26 26.37
N ALA A 2 -38.91 -52.60 27.61
CA ALA A 2 -38.13 -52.26 28.81
C ALA A 2 -37.28 -53.45 29.31
N LEU A 3 -36.72 -53.31 30.53
CA LEU A 3 -36.04 -54.31 31.39
C LEU A 3 -34.51 -54.43 31.17
N ALA A 4 -33.65 -54.59 32.20
CA ALA A 4 -33.85 -54.51 33.66
C ALA A 4 -32.51 -54.34 34.44
N ALA A 5 -32.63 -54.26 35.77
CA ALA A 5 -31.64 -54.31 36.86
C ALA A 5 -30.41 -55.25 36.70
N GLY A 6 -29.34 -55.18 37.52
CA GLY A 6 -29.01 -54.20 38.58
C GLY A 6 -28.15 -54.75 39.74
N ALA A 7 -27.24 -53.89 40.25
CA ALA A 7 -26.63 -53.86 41.60
C ALA A 7 -25.52 -54.84 42.05
N ARG A 8 -24.79 -54.40 43.10
CA ARG A 8 -23.90 -55.11 44.08
C ARG A 8 -22.39 -55.22 43.71
N LEU A 9 -21.40 -55.12 44.62
CA LEU A 9 -21.30 -54.65 46.03
C LEU A 9 -19.80 -54.42 46.43
N GLY A 10 -19.53 -53.75 47.57
CA GLY A 10 -18.22 -53.81 48.31
C GLY A 10 -17.39 -52.51 48.28
N ARG A 11 -17.20 -51.67 49.32
CA ARG A 11 -17.34 -51.66 50.81
C ARG A 11 -16.02 -51.85 51.60
N ARG A 12 -15.88 -51.01 52.65
CA ARG A 12 -14.81 -50.84 53.70
C ARG A 12 -13.83 -49.67 53.40
N LEU A 13 -13.33 -48.86 54.36
CA LEU A 13 -13.65 -48.70 55.80
C LEU A 13 -13.13 -47.35 56.42
N SER A 14 -13.93 -46.77 57.34
CA SER A 14 -13.59 -46.06 58.62
C SER A 14 -12.79 -44.74 58.72
N GLY A 15 -13.30 -43.80 59.55
CA GLY A 15 -12.66 -42.55 60.03
C GLY A 15 -11.88 -42.71 61.36
N PRO A 16 -11.91 -41.80 62.37
CA PRO A 16 -12.75 -40.58 62.54
C PRO A 16 -12.12 -39.29 63.20
N GLY A 17 -12.64 -38.10 62.83
CA GLY A 17 -12.72 -36.84 63.65
C GLY A 17 -11.43 -36.14 64.15
N PRO A 18 -11.52 -35.05 64.96
CA PRO A 18 -12.55 -33.99 65.00
C PRO A 18 -11.96 -32.54 65.12
N TRP A 19 -12.65 -31.48 64.66
CA TRP A 19 -12.35 -30.09 65.09
C TRP A 19 -13.60 -29.24 65.34
N ARG A 20 -13.52 -28.40 66.37
CA ARG A 20 -14.62 -27.56 66.91
C ARG A 20 -14.75 -26.25 66.13
N GLY A 21 -15.96 -25.71 66.06
CA GLY A 21 -16.21 -24.38 65.49
C GLY A 21 -16.07 -23.24 66.50
N HIS A 22 -15.86 -22.03 65.99
CA HIS A 22 -16.11 -20.76 66.69
C HIS A 22 -16.87 -19.81 65.78
N TRP A 23 -17.92 -19.19 66.30
CA TRP A 23 -18.57 -18.03 65.71
C TRP A 23 -17.83 -16.76 66.14
N THR A 24 -17.55 -15.84 65.21
CA THR A 24 -17.05 -14.50 65.55
C THR A 24 -17.77 -13.43 64.74
N ALA A 25 -18.40 -12.52 65.50
CA ALA A 25 -18.90 -11.17 65.20
C ALA A 25 -18.91 -10.64 63.75
N ALA A 26 -20.06 -10.08 63.38
CA ALA A 26 -20.15 -9.08 62.33
C ALA A 26 -19.39 -7.80 62.74
N GLY A 27 -18.73 -7.16 61.78
CA GLY A 27 -18.37 -5.75 61.87
C GLY A 27 -16.91 -5.40 61.62
N ARG A 28 -16.65 -4.80 60.45
CA ARG A 28 -16.11 -3.44 60.36
C ARG A 28 -16.61 -2.84 59.04
N SER A 29 -17.46 -1.81 59.13
CA SER A 29 -17.66 -0.92 57.99
C SER A 29 -16.33 -0.23 57.71
N ARG A 30 -15.87 -0.23 56.45
CA ARG A 30 -14.72 0.59 56.05
C ARG A 30 -15.03 2.04 56.41
N SER A 31 -14.07 2.74 56.99
CA SER A 31 -14.21 4.18 57.22
C SER A 31 -14.34 4.89 55.87
N ARG A 32 -15.03 6.04 55.85
CA ARG A 32 -15.13 6.88 54.63
C ARG A 32 -13.78 7.21 54.00
N ARG A 33 -12.71 7.19 54.79
CA ARG A 33 -11.33 7.47 54.38
C ARG A 33 -10.70 6.27 53.65
N GLU A 34 -10.85 5.06 54.18
CA GLU A 34 -10.36 3.82 53.54
C GLU A 34 -11.11 3.49 52.23
N THR A 35 -12.39 3.86 52.10
CA THR A 35 -13.09 3.78 50.80
C THR A 35 -12.62 4.84 49.82
N ALA A 36 -12.36 6.08 50.27
CA ALA A 36 -11.86 7.14 49.39
C ALA A 36 -10.43 6.86 48.89
N GLU A 37 -9.57 6.29 49.74
CA GLU A 37 -8.23 5.84 49.34
C GLU A 37 -8.30 4.66 48.35
N ALA A 38 -9.24 3.72 48.54
CA ALA A 38 -9.47 2.63 47.58
C ALA A 38 -10.12 3.06 46.26
N GLU A 39 -10.88 4.17 46.23
CA GLU A 39 -11.38 4.79 45.00
C GLU A 39 -10.30 5.62 44.29
N ALA A 40 -9.36 6.22 45.03
CA ALA A 40 -8.23 6.96 44.47
C ALA A 40 -7.16 6.03 43.84
N ASP A 41 -6.99 4.83 44.40
CA ASP A 41 -6.05 3.80 43.91
C ASP A 41 -6.70 2.82 42.91
N ALA A 42 -7.98 3.02 42.59
CA ALA A 42 -8.65 2.29 41.51
C ALA A 42 -8.10 2.73 40.15
N PRO A 43 -7.82 1.81 39.20
CA PRO A 43 -7.37 2.19 37.87
C PRO A 43 -8.47 3.00 37.18
N VAL A 44 -8.23 4.30 37.02
CA VAL A 44 -9.10 5.19 36.26
C VAL A 44 -9.02 4.79 34.79
N PHE A 45 -9.92 3.90 34.38
CA PHE A 45 -10.20 3.66 32.98
C PHE A 45 -10.80 4.95 32.40
N GLN A 46 -9.93 5.81 31.89
CA GLN A 46 -10.33 6.97 31.11
C GLN A 46 -10.98 6.45 29.83
N TYR A 47 -12.30 6.24 29.89
CA TYR A 47 -13.11 5.88 28.73
C TYR A 47 -12.97 6.99 27.71
N VAL A 48 -12.09 6.76 26.74
CA VAL A 48 -11.86 7.63 25.60
C VAL A 48 -13.20 7.78 24.90
N GLY A 49 -13.84 8.94 25.07
CA GLY A 49 -15.20 9.15 24.63
C GLY A 49 -15.32 8.98 23.11
N LYS A 50 -16.53 8.69 22.62
CA LYS A 50 -16.87 8.52 21.18
C LYS A 50 -16.55 9.73 20.27
N ARG A 51 -15.89 10.77 20.80
CA ARG A 51 -15.46 12.01 20.14
C ARG A 51 -13.95 12.26 20.21
N ALA A 52 -13.16 11.37 20.79
CA ALA A 52 -11.70 11.52 20.73
C ALA A 52 -11.21 11.40 19.28
N THR A 53 -10.23 12.22 18.93
CA THR A 53 -9.63 12.20 17.60
C THR A 53 -8.74 10.97 17.46
N ARG A 54 -9.27 9.91 16.82
CA ARG A 54 -8.52 8.71 16.45
C ARG A 54 -7.21 9.10 15.79
N ALA A 55 -6.10 8.66 16.35
CA ALA A 55 -4.78 9.08 15.94
C ALA A 55 -4.32 8.32 14.68
N ASP A 56 -3.69 9.03 13.75
CA ASP A 56 -3.16 8.42 12.53
C ASP A 56 -1.99 7.45 12.86
N ARG A 57 -1.85 6.40 12.06
CA ARG A 57 -0.87 5.31 12.23
C ARG A 57 -0.35 4.92 10.85
N ILE A 58 0.93 4.55 10.79
CA ILE A 58 1.57 4.06 9.57
C ILE A 58 2.13 2.68 9.88
N PHE A 59 1.81 1.71 9.04
CA PHE A 59 2.32 0.34 9.16
C PHE A 59 3.18 -0.02 7.95
N VAL A 60 4.31 -0.69 8.21
CA VAL A 60 5.31 -1.08 7.21
C VAL A 60 5.67 -2.55 7.38
N TRP A 61 5.83 -3.28 6.27
CA TRP A 61 6.26 -4.70 6.28
C TRP A 61 6.82 -5.15 4.93
N GLY A 62 7.39 -6.36 4.91
CA GLY A 62 8.10 -6.95 3.75
C GLY A 62 9.61 -6.80 3.86
N PHE A 63 10.28 -6.60 2.72
CA PHE A 63 11.74 -6.46 2.65
C PHE A 63 12.23 -5.17 3.32
N SER A 64 13.14 -5.32 4.29
CA SER A 64 13.66 -4.23 5.11
C SER A 64 15.06 -3.78 4.75
N PHE A 65 15.85 -4.61 4.08
CA PHE A 65 17.31 -4.45 4.03
C PHE A 65 17.79 -3.31 3.13
N SER A 66 16.96 -2.81 2.21
CA SER A 66 17.22 -1.57 1.48
C SER A 66 16.97 -0.30 2.30
N GLY A 67 16.29 -0.41 3.45
CA GLY A 67 15.80 0.73 4.22
C GLY A 67 14.36 1.18 3.88
N ALA A 68 13.68 0.55 2.92
CA ALA A 68 12.36 0.97 2.43
C ALA A 68 11.26 1.08 3.52
N LEU A 69 11.42 0.38 4.64
CA LEU A 69 10.48 0.42 5.76
C LEU A 69 10.75 1.58 6.74
N GLY A 70 11.88 2.29 6.64
CA GLY A 70 12.19 3.44 7.48
C GLY A 70 12.53 3.12 8.95
N VAL A 71 12.94 1.88 9.25
CA VAL A 71 13.25 1.43 10.61
C VAL A 71 14.71 0.98 10.70
N PRO A 72 15.64 1.86 11.14
CA PRO A 72 17.08 1.57 11.17
C PRO A 72 17.45 0.30 11.95
N THR A 73 16.70 -0.02 13.01
CA THR A 73 16.92 -1.19 13.89
C THR A 73 16.59 -2.53 13.23
N PHE A 74 16.01 -2.55 12.02
CA PHE A 74 15.88 -3.79 11.23
C PHE A 74 17.20 -4.15 10.53
N VAL A 75 17.98 -3.14 10.12
CA VAL A 75 19.20 -3.29 9.32
C VAL A 75 20.46 -3.21 10.18
N LEU A 76 20.46 -2.35 11.20
CA LEU A 76 21.57 -2.17 12.14
C LEU A 76 21.37 -3.06 13.39
N PRO A 77 22.44 -3.63 13.97
CA PRO A 77 22.34 -4.36 15.22
C PRO A 77 21.87 -3.44 16.35
N GLY A 78 20.75 -3.75 16.98
CA GLY A 78 20.20 -3.01 18.11
C GLY A 78 20.37 -3.74 19.44
N SER A 79 20.66 -2.98 20.51
CA SER A 79 20.36 -3.40 21.88
C SER A 79 18.85 -3.63 22.01
N GLY A 80 18.43 -4.72 22.66
CA GLY A 80 17.00 -4.96 22.85
C GLY A 80 16.34 -3.93 23.79
N PRO A 81 15.00 -3.93 23.91
CA PRO A 81 14.25 -2.94 24.70
C PRO A 81 14.46 -3.05 26.23
N GLN A 82 15.36 -3.91 26.70
CA GLN A 82 15.78 -3.99 28.10
C GLN A 82 17.31 -3.85 28.18
N PRO A 83 17.87 -3.25 29.25
CA PRO A 83 19.33 -3.11 29.44
C PRO A 83 20.13 -4.42 29.46
N ARG A 84 19.45 -5.58 29.57
CA ARG A 84 20.05 -6.94 29.56
C ARG A 84 19.69 -7.76 28.32
N ALA A 85 18.93 -7.20 27.38
CA ALA A 85 18.57 -7.91 26.15
C ALA A 85 19.74 -7.88 25.17
N GLY A 86 20.33 -9.05 24.91
CA GLY A 86 21.40 -9.23 23.93
C GLY A 86 21.05 -8.72 22.53
N SER A 87 22.07 -8.50 21.71
CA SER A 87 21.92 -7.95 20.36
C SER A 87 20.92 -8.76 19.53
N ARG A 88 19.87 -8.10 19.04
CA ARG A 88 18.90 -8.78 18.15
C ARG A 88 19.54 -8.98 16.77
N PRO A 89 19.39 -10.17 16.14
CA PRO A 89 19.89 -10.40 14.79
C PRO A 89 19.13 -9.53 13.80
N ARG A 90 19.85 -9.05 12.76
CA ARG A 90 19.28 -8.24 11.68
C ARG A 90 18.13 -8.98 11.02
N ARG A 91 17.02 -8.28 10.77
CA ARG A 91 15.88 -8.82 10.03
C ARG A 91 15.95 -8.29 8.61
N ARG A 92 16.13 -9.20 7.62
CA ARG A 92 16.00 -8.87 6.18
C ARG A 92 14.55 -8.75 5.72
N ILE A 93 13.63 -9.32 6.50
CA ILE A 93 12.19 -9.36 6.26
C ILE A 93 11.49 -9.01 7.57
N GLN A 94 10.56 -8.07 7.51
CA GLN A 94 9.58 -7.80 8.56
C GLN A 94 8.24 -8.41 8.12
N ALA A 95 7.96 -9.65 8.53
CA ALA A 95 6.87 -10.46 7.96
C ALA A 95 5.45 -10.09 8.46
N VAL A 96 5.31 -9.13 9.37
CA VAL A 96 4.03 -8.65 9.93
C VAL A 96 4.01 -7.12 10.00
N PRO A 97 2.85 -6.45 10.02
CA PRO A 97 2.76 -5.00 10.08
C PRO A 97 3.46 -4.46 11.32
N TYR A 98 4.48 -3.62 11.11
CA TYR A 98 5.19 -2.91 12.17
C TYR A 98 4.81 -1.43 12.12
N ARG A 99 4.58 -0.81 13.28
CA ARG A 99 4.25 0.62 13.35
C ARG A 99 5.50 1.45 13.05
N LEU A 100 5.48 2.21 11.97
CA LEU A 100 6.44 3.28 11.75
C LEU A 100 6.05 4.48 12.63
N GLU A 101 7.01 4.98 13.40
CA GLU A 101 6.79 6.14 14.28
C GLU A 101 7.18 7.42 13.53
N LEU A 102 6.17 8.26 13.28
CA LEU A 102 6.27 9.57 12.67
C LEU A 102 5.26 10.49 13.38
N ASP A 103 5.67 11.70 13.72
CA ASP A 103 4.80 12.73 14.31
C ASP A 103 3.94 13.42 13.24
N GLN A 104 4.35 13.32 11.98
CA GLN A 104 3.77 14.03 10.85
C GLN A 104 2.58 13.26 10.27
N LYS A 105 1.49 13.99 10.02
CA LYS A 105 0.26 13.42 9.44
C LYS A 105 0.46 13.12 7.95
N ILE A 106 0.79 11.88 7.64
CA ILE A 106 0.92 11.40 6.25
C ILE A 106 -0.45 11.17 5.62
N SER A 107 -0.62 11.67 4.39
CA SER A 107 -1.86 11.62 3.61
C SER A 107 -1.74 10.85 2.29
N SER A 108 -0.51 10.59 1.81
CA SER A 108 -0.25 9.73 0.65
C SER A 108 1.08 9.00 0.83
N ALA A 109 1.14 7.74 0.40
CA ALA A 109 2.32 6.88 0.43
C ALA A 109 2.46 6.18 -0.92
N ALA A 110 3.71 5.93 -1.34
CA ALA A 110 4.02 5.19 -2.56
C ALA A 110 5.27 4.31 -2.37
N CYS A 111 5.17 3.06 -2.80
CA CYS A 111 6.22 2.05 -2.69
C CYS A 111 6.83 1.82 -4.08
N GLY A 112 8.07 2.24 -4.29
CA GLY A 112 8.85 1.94 -5.49
C GLY A 112 9.58 0.59 -5.39
N TYR A 113 10.55 0.38 -6.27
CA TYR A 113 11.31 -0.87 -6.29
C TYR A 113 12.42 -0.82 -5.22
N GLY A 114 12.04 -1.10 -3.96
CA GLY A 114 12.95 -1.12 -2.81
C GLY A 114 13.16 0.25 -2.13
N PHE A 115 12.27 1.21 -2.36
CA PHE A 115 12.22 2.52 -1.70
C PHE A 115 10.78 3.00 -1.54
N THR A 116 10.55 3.99 -0.67
CA THR A 116 9.23 4.51 -0.30
C THR A 116 9.27 6.04 -0.25
N LEU A 117 8.20 6.68 -0.72
CA LEU A 117 7.86 8.07 -0.40
C LEU A 117 6.61 8.15 0.45
N LEU A 118 6.63 9.05 1.44
CA LEU A 118 5.50 9.45 2.27
C LEU A 118 5.30 10.96 2.10
N SER A 119 4.07 11.44 2.04
CA SER A 119 3.79 12.88 1.92
C SER A 119 2.61 13.35 2.77
N SER A 120 2.66 14.62 3.14
CA SER A 120 1.65 15.30 3.95
C SER A 120 1.11 16.54 3.23
N LYS A 121 -0.21 16.74 3.28
CA LYS A 121 -0.89 17.99 2.88
C LYS A 121 -0.63 19.16 3.85
N THR A 122 0.50 19.15 4.56
CA THR A 122 0.90 20.24 5.45
C THR A 122 1.31 21.48 4.66
N LYS A 123 1.08 22.65 5.26
CA LYS A 123 1.63 23.93 4.77
C LYS A 123 3.03 24.21 5.31
N ASP A 124 3.54 23.40 6.23
CA ASP A 124 4.96 23.43 6.61
C ASP A 124 5.88 23.13 5.41
N VAL A 125 7.11 23.63 5.44
CA VAL A 125 8.12 23.52 4.38
C VAL A 125 8.47 22.04 4.12
N THR A 126 8.50 21.20 5.16
CA THR A 126 8.77 19.77 5.02
C THR A 126 7.48 19.01 4.74
N LYS A 127 7.31 18.55 3.49
CA LYS A 127 6.06 17.93 3.00
C LYS A 127 6.20 16.47 2.57
N VAL A 128 7.43 16.01 2.30
CA VAL A 128 7.73 14.68 1.76
C VAL A 128 8.90 14.06 2.53
N TRP A 129 8.81 12.77 2.81
CA TRP A 129 9.85 11.96 3.45
C TRP A 129 10.13 10.73 2.60
N GLY A 130 11.42 10.40 2.45
CA GLY A 130 11.89 9.26 1.67
C GLY A 130 12.69 8.28 2.51
N MET A 131 12.59 7.00 2.19
CA MET A 131 13.46 5.95 2.75
C MET A 131 13.65 4.79 1.75
N GLY A 132 14.76 4.08 1.87
CA GLY A 132 15.13 2.97 0.99
C GLY A 132 16.26 3.27 0.02
N LEU A 133 16.27 2.56 -1.12
CA LEU A 133 17.25 2.73 -2.19
C LEU A 133 17.24 4.16 -2.77
N ASN A 134 18.43 4.76 -2.92
CA ASN A 134 18.60 6.11 -3.46
C ASN A 134 19.78 6.25 -4.45
N LYS A 135 20.16 5.18 -5.15
CA LYS A 135 21.31 5.19 -6.09
C LYS A 135 21.11 6.08 -7.32
N ASP A 136 19.88 6.39 -7.68
CA ASP A 136 19.52 7.31 -8.77
C ASP A 136 18.98 8.65 -8.26
N SER A 137 19.07 8.92 -6.94
CA SER A 137 18.41 10.07 -6.29
C SER A 137 16.88 10.07 -6.45
N GLN A 138 16.25 8.90 -6.45
CA GLN A 138 14.78 8.75 -6.48
C GLN A 138 14.07 9.27 -5.21
N LEU A 139 14.81 9.49 -4.12
CA LEU A 139 14.39 10.19 -2.91
C LEU A 139 14.93 11.64 -2.87
N GLY A 140 15.53 12.11 -3.96
CA GLY A 140 16.28 13.36 -4.00
C GLY A 140 17.66 13.28 -3.31
N PHE A 141 18.25 14.44 -3.03
CA PHE A 141 19.58 14.53 -2.46
C PHE A 141 19.59 14.27 -0.94
N HIS A 142 20.29 13.23 -0.51
CA HIS A 142 20.54 12.91 0.90
C HIS A 142 22.04 12.76 1.19
N ARG A 143 22.61 13.72 1.93
CA ARG A 143 24.04 13.76 2.30
C ARG A 143 24.38 12.79 3.42
N SER A 144 25.49 12.06 3.32
CA SER A 144 25.98 11.23 4.43
C SER A 144 26.45 12.06 5.63
N ARG A 145 26.07 11.64 6.84
CA ARG A 145 26.60 12.22 8.09
C ARG A 145 28.04 11.78 8.39
N LYS A 146 28.51 10.66 7.83
CA LYS A 146 29.83 10.07 8.13
C LYS A 146 30.92 10.51 7.16
N ASP A 147 30.56 10.77 5.91
CA ASP A 147 31.49 11.20 4.86
C ASP A 147 30.87 12.39 4.13
N LYS A 148 31.51 13.56 4.21
CA LYS A 148 30.99 14.79 3.60
C LYS A 148 31.05 14.76 2.07
N MET A 149 31.76 13.80 1.48
CA MET A 149 32.00 13.61 0.05
C MET A 149 31.11 12.54 -0.59
N ARG A 150 30.20 11.90 0.17
CA ARG A 150 29.28 10.87 -0.34
C ARG A 150 27.85 11.06 0.17
N GLY A 151 26.89 10.63 -0.63
CA GLY A 151 25.47 10.52 -0.27
C GLY A 151 25.14 9.16 0.34
N TYR A 152 23.87 8.97 0.70
CA TYR A 152 23.35 7.66 1.11
C TYR A 152 22.82 6.88 -0.11
N GLU A 153 23.45 5.76 -0.46
CA GLU A 153 22.85 4.78 -1.39
C GLU A 153 21.57 4.14 -0.83
N TYR A 154 21.46 4.07 0.49
CA TYR A 154 20.35 3.51 1.25
C TYR A 154 20.00 4.42 2.42
N VAL A 155 18.81 4.99 2.40
CA VAL A 155 18.26 5.89 3.42
C VAL A 155 17.46 5.05 4.41
N LEU A 156 17.94 4.90 5.65
CA LEU A 156 17.41 3.90 6.59
C LEU A 156 16.24 4.39 7.47
N GLU A 157 16.01 5.71 7.53
CA GLU A 157 14.97 6.39 8.30
C GLU A 157 14.23 7.40 7.41
N PRO A 158 12.93 7.68 7.61
CA PRO A 158 12.18 8.61 6.77
C PRO A 158 12.79 10.01 6.82
N SER A 159 13.48 10.38 5.75
CA SER A 159 14.31 11.58 5.68
C SER A 159 13.61 12.65 4.83
N PRO A 160 13.59 13.93 5.26
CA PRO A 160 13.01 15.02 4.47
C PRO A 160 13.55 15.07 3.03
N VAL A 161 12.64 15.07 2.05
CA VAL A 161 12.96 15.21 0.63
C VAL A 161 12.83 16.68 0.24
N PRO A 162 13.93 17.33 -0.21
CA PRO A 162 13.87 18.73 -0.62
C PRO A 162 13.15 18.88 -1.97
N LEU A 163 12.22 19.83 -2.05
CA LEU A 163 11.52 20.20 -3.27
C LEU A 163 11.80 21.68 -3.60
N PRO A 164 12.13 22.03 -4.86
CA PRO A 164 12.32 23.42 -5.28
C PRO A 164 10.97 24.09 -5.54
N LEU A 165 10.19 24.28 -4.48
CA LEU A 165 8.90 24.96 -4.53
C LEU A 165 9.08 26.48 -4.58
N ASP A 166 8.27 27.17 -5.37
CA ASP A 166 8.20 28.64 -5.39
C ASP A 166 7.63 29.16 -4.06
N ARG A 167 6.62 28.48 -3.51
CA ARG A 167 5.90 28.89 -2.30
C ARG A 167 5.77 27.75 -1.29
N PRO A 168 6.88 27.33 -0.64
CA PRO A 168 6.89 26.19 0.26
C PRO A 168 5.98 26.33 1.50
N GLN A 169 5.48 27.53 1.81
CA GLN A 169 4.53 27.78 2.91
C GLN A 169 3.05 27.82 2.47
N GLU A 170 2.77 27.85 1.15
CA GLU A 170 1.41 27.86 0.60
C GLU A 170 1.05 26.50 0.01
N THR A 171 1.90 26.02 -0.90
CA THR A 171 1.73 24.84 -1.76
C THR A 171 1.62 23.55 -0.94
N GLN A 172 0.68 22.68 -1.32
CA GLN A 172 0.47 21.38 -0.67
C GLN A 172 0.85 20.23 -1.60
N VAL A 173 1.47 19.18 -1.05
CA VAL A 173 1.68 17.92 -1.77
C VAL A 173 0.41 17.07 -1.65
N LEU A 174 -0.18 16.72 -2.79
CA LEU A 174 -1.44 15.97 -2.86
C LEU A 174 -1.23 14.46 -2.96
N GLN A 175 -0.24 14.03 -3.75
CA GLN A 175 0.03 12.63 -4.04
C GLN A 175 1.52 12.41 -4.31
N VAL A 176 2.04 11.24 -3.95
CA VAL A 176 3.32 10.71 -4.43
C VAL A 176 3.12 9.44 -5.26
N SER A 177 4.05 9.16 -6.16
CA SER A 177 4.14 7.88 -6.89
C SER A 177 5.61 7.50 -7.11
N CYS A 178 5.91 6.21 -7.19
CA CYS A 178 7.27 5.66 -7.22
C CYS A 178 7.34 4.48 -8.18
N GLY A 179 8.25 4.52 -9.15
CA GLY A 179 8.51 3.44 -10.11
C GLY A 179 9.73 2.59 -9.75
N ARG A 180 10.46 2.11 -10.76
CA ARG A 180 11.71 1.35 -10.56
C ARG A 180 12.82 2.18 -9.92
N ALA A 181 13.07 3.36 -10.48
CA ALA A 181 14.17 4.23 -10.07
C ALA A 181 13.83 5.74 -10.22
N HIS A 182 12.54 6.07 -10.33
CA HIS A 182 12.04 7.44 -10.46
C HIS A 182 10.82 7.66 -9.57
N SER A 183 10.56 8.92 -9.23
CA SER A 183 9.47 9.32 -8.35
C SER A 183 8.76 10.56 -8.90
N LEU A 184 7.46 10.63 -8.68
CA LEU A 184 6.60 11.78 -8.96
C LEU A 184 6.00 12.33 -7.66
N VAL A 185 5.93 13.66 -7.56
CA VAL A 185 5.30 14.40 -6.48
C VAL A 185 4.32 15.40 -7.08
N LEU A 186 3.02 15.16 -6.89
CA LEU A 186 1.94 16.03 -7.33
C LEU A 186 1.66 17.10 -6.27
N THR A 187 1.64 18.36 -6.68
CA THR A 187 1.21 19.49 -5.84
C THR A 187 -0.19 19.99 -6.22
N ASP A 188 -0.78 20.84 -5.38
CA ASP A 188 -2.06 21.48 -5.65
C ASP A 188 -2.01 22.60 -6.70
N SER A 189 -0.85 23.27 -6.82
CA SER A 189 -0.75 24.56 -7.50
C SER A 189 0.54 24.79 -8.30
N GLU A 190 1.62 24.04 -8.03
CA GLU A 190 2.92 24.20 -8.71
C GLU A 190 3.19 23.11 -9.78
N GLY A 191 2.21 22.24 -10.05
CA GLY A 191 2.30 21.15 -11.02
C GLY A 191 2.91 19.87 -10.41
N VAL A 192 3.65 19.12 -11.24
CA VAL A 192 4.25 17.84 -10.86
C VAL A 192 5.78 17.96 -10.83
N PHE A 193 6.38 17.50 -9.74
CA PHE A 193 7.83 17.41 -9.60
C PHE A 193 8.29 15.97 -9.79
N SER A 194 9.39 15.76 -10.52
CA SER A 194 9.99 14.45 -10.78
C SER A 194 11.46 14.41 -10.36
N MET A 195 11.89 13.27 -9.83
CA MET A 195 13.27 13.02 -9.41
C MET A 195 13.64 11.54 -9.59
N GLY A 196 14.94 11.25 -9.68
CA GLY A 196 15.46 9.91 -9.93
C GLY A 196 16.06 9.74 -11.32
N ASN A 197 16.11 8.48 -11.75
CA ASN A 197 16.60 8.05 -13.05
C ASN A 197 15.78 8.68 -14.20
N ASN A 198 16.46 9.13 -15.25
CA ASN A 198 15.83 9.65 -16.47
C ASN A 198 16.42 9.02 -17.75
N SER A 199 16.97 7.80 -17.67
CA SER A 199 17.61 7.13 -18.82
C SER A 199 16.66 6.92 -19.99
N TYR A 200 15.35 6.92 -19.73
CA TYR A 200 14.30 6.73 -20.72
C TYR A 200 13.32 7.92 -20.79
N GLY A 201 13.67 9.08 -20.21
CA GLY A 201 12.80 10.26 -20.22
C GLY A 201 11.63 10.21 -19.23
N GLN A 202 11.63 9.25 -18.29
CA GLN A 202 10.53 9.00 -17.36
C GLN A 202 10.35 10.07 -16.28
N CYS A 203 11.32 10.99 -16.11
CA CYS A 203 11.16 12.22 -15.33
C CYS A 203 10.64 13.40 -16.18
N GLY A 204 10.09 13.16 -17.38
CA GLY A 204 9.43 14.18 -18.21
C GLY A 204 10.35 15.24 -18.82
N ARG A 205 11.67 14.96 -18.86
CA ARG A 205 12.69 15.84 -19.42
C ARG A 205 13.58 15.09 -20.41
N LYS A 206 14.21 15.84 -21.33
CA LYS A 206 15.18 15.32 -22.30
C LYS A 206 16.22 14.40 -21.64
N VAL A 207 16.43 13.23 -22.25
CA VAL A 207 17.49 12.28 -21.86
C VAL A 207 18.85 12.92 -22.10
N VAL A 208 19.73 12.82 -21.10
CA VAL A 208 21.12 13.30 -21.18
C VAL A 208 22.02 12.06 -21.17
N GLU A 209 22.83 11.91 -22.21
CA GLU A 209 23.76 10.79 -22.34
C GLU A 209 24.81 10.84 -21.21
N ASN A 210 25.12 9.69 -20.63
CA ASN A 210 26.06 9.54 -19.50
C ASN A 210 25.71 10.40 -18.26
N GLU A 211 24.43 10.76 -18.06
CA GLU A 211 23.99 11.45 -16.84
C GLU A 211 24.19 10.59 -15.58
N VAL A 212 24.92 11.12 -14.60
CA VAL A 212 25.10 10.51 -13.29
C VAL A 212 23.93 10.90 -12.38
N TYR A 213 23.05 9.95 -12.09
CA TYR A 213 21.85 10.16 -11.27
C TYR A 213 22.12 10.10 -9.75
N SER A 214 23.19 9.43 -9.32
CA SER A 214 23.57 9.33 -7.90
C SER A 214 23.95 10.69 -7.32
N GLU A 215 23.52 10.96 -6.09
CA GLU A 215 23.90 12.17 -5.32
C GLU A 215 23.47 13.49 -6.02
N SER A 216 22.43 13.41 -6.85
CA SER A 216 21.94 14.52 -7.66
C SER A 216 20.92 15.38 -6.92
N HIS A 217 21.07 16.69 -7.04
CA HIS A 217 20.08 17.68 -6.60
C HIS A 217 18.95 17.91 -7.62
N LYS A 218 18.95 17.19 -8.76
CA LYS A 218 18.06 17.48 -9.88
C LYS A 218 16.63 17.00 -9.58
N VAL A 219 15.74 17.98 -9.38
CA VAL A 219 14.29 17.80 -9.41
C VAL A 219 13.76 18.61 -10.59
N HIS A 220 13.01 17.98 -11.48
CA HIS A 220 12.37 18.64 -12.61
C HIS A 220 10.92 18.97 -12.29
N ARG A 221 10.41 20.09 -12.82
CA ARG A 221 9.04 20.56 -12.62
C ARG A 221 8.32 20.59 -13.96
N MET A 222 7.18 19.92 -14.02
CA MET A 222 6.28 19.85 -15.16
C MET A 222 4.99 20.59 -14.79
N GLN A 223 4.67 21.64 -15.56
CA GLN A 223 3.49 22.49 -15.34
C GLN A 223 2.69 22.74 -16.63
N ASP A 224 3.25 22.42 -17.79
CA ASP A 224 2.68 22.73 -19.10
C ASP A 224 1.70 21.65 -19.58
N PHE A 225 0.69 21.36 -18.75
CA PHE A 225 -0.42 20.46 -19.05
C PHE A 225 -1.67 21.25 -19.44
N ASP A 226 -2.57 20.66 -20.23
CA ASP A 226 -3.88 21.29 -20.49
C ASP A 226 -4.87 20.98 -19.35
N GLY A 227 -4.83 21.80 -18.31
CA GLY A 227 -5.58 21.60 -17.05
C GLY A 227 -4.69 21.17 -15.90
N GLN A 228 -5.24 21.15 -14.68
CA GLN A 228 -4.47 20.75 -13.49
C GLN A 228 -4.33 19.23 -13.43
N VAL A 229 -3.13 18.72 -13.15
CA VAL A 229 -2.95 17.29 -12.88
C VAL A 229 -3.64 16.91 -11.57
N VAL A 230 -4.50 15.89 -11.59
CA VAL A 230 -5.25 15.39 -10.43
C VAL A 230 -4.78 14.01 -9.94
N GLN A 231 -4.09 13.25 -10.80
CA GLN A 231 -3.48 11.97 -10.44
C GLN A 231 -2.16 11.77 -11.18
N VAL A 232 -1.19 11.18 -10.48
CA VAL A 232 0.08 10.69 -11.06
C VAL A 232 0.24 9.18 -10.83
N ALA A 233 0.88 8.48 -11.76
CA ALA A 233 1.23 7.07 -11.60
C ALA A 233 2.57 6.74 -12.29
N CYS A 234 3.54 6.25 -11.53
CA CYS A 234 4.76 5.66 -12.06
C CYS A 234 4.51 4.19 -12.44
N GLY A 235 4.86 3.81 -13.66
CA GLY A 235 5.13 2.41 -13.99
C GLY A 235 6.59 2.05 -13.71
N GLN A 236 7.09 1.01 -14.36
CA GLN A 236 8.47 0.57 -14.18
C GLN A 236 9.46 1.66 -14.61
N ASP A 237 9.42 2.04 -15.89
CA ASP A 237 10.27 3.06 -16.52
C ASP A 237 9.49 4.07 -17.37
N HIS A 238 8.23 4.31 -17.00
CA HIS A 238 7.37 5.33 -17.57
C HIS A 238 6.50 6.00 -16.49
N SER A 239 5.91 7.13 -16.83
CA SER A 239 5.06 7.96 -15.98
C SER A 239 3.76 8.33 -16.70
N LEU A 240 2.64 8.27 -15.98
CA LEU A 240 1.31 8.70 -16.41
C LEU A 240 0.83 9.88 -15.56
N PHE A 241 0.15 10.83 -16.19
CA PHE A 241 -0.44 12.02 -15.58
C PHE A 241 -1.90 12.14 -16.05
N LEU A 242 -2.84 12.34 -15.15
CA LEU A 242 -4.26 12.57 -15.45
C LEU A 242 -4.64 14.00 -15.08
N THR A 243 -5.27 14.74 -15.98
CA THR A 243 -5.76 16.11 -15.74
C THR A 243 -7.20 16.15 -15.23
N ASP A 244 -7.60 17.28 -14.64
CA ASP A 244 -8.97 17.62 -14.24
C ASP A 244 -9.97 17.65 -15.41
N LYS A 245 -9.48 17.83 -16.64
CA LYS A 245 -10.25 17.67 -17.89
C LYS A 245 -10.52 16.21 -18.27
N GLY A 246 -9.96 15.25 -17.53
CA GLY A 246 -10.07 13.82 -17.81
C GLY A 246 -9.12 13.34 -18.91
N GLU A 247 -8.05 14.09 -19.20
CA GLU A 247 -7.09 13.77 -20.25
C GLU A 247 -5.83 13.11 -19.68
N VAL A 248 -5.32 12.09 -20.37
CA VAL A 248 -4.13 11.34 -19.95
C VAL A 248 -2.91 11.80 -20.75
N TYR A 249 -1.79 12.01 -20.06
CA TYR A 249 -0.48 12.29 -20.61
C TYR A 249 0.52 11.22 -20.16
N SER A 250 1.58 10.97 -20.93
CA SER A 250 2.67 10.07 -20.54
C SER A 250 4.06 10.53 -20.99
N CYS A 251 5.09 10.01 -20.33
CA CYS A 251 6.48 10.06 -20.77
C CYS A 251 7.26 8.84 -20.25
N GLY A 252 8.39 8.52 -20.87
CA GLY A 252 9.29 7.44 -20.46
C GLY A 252 9.63 6.46 -21.57
N TRP A 253 10.03 5.26 -21.15
CA TRP A 253 10.24 4.10 -22.00
C TRP A 253 8.94 3.72 -22.71
N GLY A 254 9.03 3.35 -23.98
CA GLY A 254 7.85 3.08 -24.83
C GLY A 254 7.90 1.77 -25.61
N ALA A 255 8.88 0.89 -25.40
CA ALA A 255 9.11 -0.25 -26.29
C ALA A 255 7.96 -1.27 -26.29
N ASP A 256 7.21 -1.41 -25.20
CA ASP A 256 6.02 -2.27 -25.11
C ASP A 256 4.72 -1.50 -25.41
N GLY A 257 4.85 -0.21 -25.75
CA GLY A 257 3.74 0.70 -25.96
C GLY A 257 3.18 1.33 -24.68
N GLN A 258 3.85 1.20 -23.54
CA GLN A 258 3.36 1.65 -22.23
C GLN A 258 3.11 3.18 -22.12
N THR A 259 3.67 3.98 -23.03
CA THR A 259 3.31 5.41 -23.16
C THR A 259 1.96 5.64 -23.85
N GLY A 260 1.47 4.73 -24.69
CA GLY A 260 0.17 4.87 -25.36
C GLY A 260 0.11 5.93 -26.49
N LEU A 261 1.25 6.24 -27.10
CA LEU A 261 1.41 7.36 -28.06
C LEU A 261 1.44 6.95 -29.55
N GLY A 262 1.06 5.71 -29.87
CA GLY A 262 1.05 5.18 -31.24
C GLY A 262 2.42 4.81 -31.82
N HIS A 263 3.47 4.81 -30.98
CA HIS A 263 4.83 4.43 -31.37
C HIS A 263 5.59 3.79 -30.20
N TYR A 264 6.72 3.14 -30.50
CA TYR A 264 7.55 2.43 -29.52
C TYR A 264 8.77 3.23 -29.00
N ASN A 265 8.91 4.48 -29.42
CA ASN A 265 10.05 5.33 -29.08
C ASN A 265 10.00 5.86 -27.63
N ILE A 266 11.19 6.15 -27.08
CA ILE A 266 11.35 6.95 -25.85
C ILE A 266 10.65 8.30 -26.00
N THR A 267 9.85 8.67 -25.00
CA THR A 267 9.15 9.95 -24.95
C THR A 267 9.66 10.77 -23.77
N SER A 268 10.34 11.89 -24.03
CA SER A 268 11.06 12.65 -22.99
C SER A 268 10.39 13.96 -22.54
N ALA A 269 9.11 14.12 -22.85
CA ALA A 269 8.24 15.19 -22.36
C ALA A 269 6.80 14.65 -22.22
N PRO A 270 6.00 15.07 -21.22
CA PRO A 270 4.62 14.61 -21.07
C PRO A 270 3.80 14.90 -22.32
N THR A 271 3.31 13.84 -22.96
CA THR A 271 2.59 13.92 -24.25
C THR A 271 1.20 13.32 -24.09
N LYS A 272 0.19 13.99 -24.62
CA LYS A 272 -1.22 13.59 -24.51
C LYS A 272 -1.50 12.30 -25.29
N LEU A 273 -2.19 11.36 -24.65
CA LEU A 273 -2.61 10.11 -25.29
C LEU A 273 -3.78 10.34 -26.24
N ALA A 274 -3.85 9.49 -27.27
CA ALA A 274 -4.92 9.47 -28.26
C ALA A 274 -5.54 8.06 -28.33
N GLY A 275 -6.05 7.65 -29.50
CA GLY A 275 -6.73 6.36 -29.66
C GLY A 275 -8.10 6.36 -28.97
N ASP A 276 -8.47 5.25 -28.36
CA ASP A 276 -9.82 5.06 -27.78
C ASP A 276 -10.10 5.97 -26.56
N LEU A 277 -9.10 6.69 -26.04
CA LEU A 277 -9.28 7.72 -25.01
C LEU A 277 -9.72 9.09 -25.57
N ALA A 278 -9.70 9.29 -26.89
CA ALA A 278 -10.01 10.57 -27.50
C ALA A 278 -11.48 10.98 -27.25
N GLY A 279 -11.69 12.07 -26.51
CA GLY A 279 -13.03 12.54 -26.12
C GLY A 279 -13.66 11.79 -24.93
N VAL A 280 -12.91 10.87 -24.30
CA VAL A 280 -13.36 10.14 -23.11
C VAL A 280 -12.88 10.85 -21.85
N ASN A 281 -13.79 11.12 -20.90
CA ASN A 281 -13.45 11.69 -19.60
C ASN A 281 -12.93 10.59 -18.65
N ILE A 282 -11.61 10.54 -18.46
CA ILE A 282 -10.92 9.59 -17.57
C ILE A 282 -10.91 10.10 -16.13
N VAL A 283 -11.22 9.22 -15.17
CA VAL A 283 -11.26 9.53 -13.73
C VAL A 283 -10.23 8.78 -12.92
N GLN A 284 -9.57 7.77 -13.51
CA GLN A 284 -8.45 7.08 -12.89
C GLN A 284 -7.48 6.51 -13.95
N VAL A 285 -6.18 6.58 -13.67
CA VAL A 285 -5.14 5.78 -14.34
C VAL A 285 -4.48 4.80 -13.37
N SER A 286 -3.96 3.68 -13.85
CA SER A 286 -3.18 2.73 -13.06
C SER A 286 -2.11 2.02 -13.88
N THR A 287 -0.90 1.98 -13.33
CA THR A 287 0.27 1.25 -13.83
C THR A 287 1.19 0.96 -12.63
N TYR A 288 2.08 -0.02 -12.77
CA TYR A 288 3.20 -0.28 -11.85
C TYR A 288 4.34 -1.01 -12.57
N GLY A 289 4.01 -2.01 -13.39
CA GLY A 289 4.91 -2.60 -14.37
C GLY A 289 4.86 -1.83 -15.70
N ASP A 290 4.65 -2.56 -16.79
CA ASP A 290 4.60 -2.04 -18.17
C ASP A 290 3.22 -2.20 -18.84
N CYS A 291 2.21 -2.70 -18.12
CA CYS A 291 0.80 -2.67 -18.53
C CYS A 291 0.07 -1.50 -17.85
N CYS A 292 -0.70 -0.74 -18.62
CA CYS A 292 -1.44 0.43 -18.17
C CYS A 292 -2.95 0.22 -18.32
N LEU A 293 -3.72 0.75 -17.36
CA LEU A 293 -5.17 0.77 -17.39
C LEU A 293 -5.71 2.18 -17.10
N ALA A 294 -6.84 2.54 -17.71
CA ALA A 294 -7.59 3.75 -17.40
C ALA A 294 -9.09 3.46 -17.24
N VAL A 295 -9.76 4.24 -16.38
CA VAL A 295 -11.21 4.12 -16.09
C VAL A 295 -11.88 5.44 -16.40
N SER A 296 -12.97 5.42 -17.17
CA SER A 296 -13.79 6.59 -17.50
C SER A 296 -14.89 6.87 -16.50
N VAL A 297 -15.43 8.10 -16.50
CA VAL A 297 -16.48 8.55 -15.56
C VAL A 297 -17.78 7.73 -15.62
N ASP A 298 -18.08 7.12 -16.77
CA ASP A 298 -19.22 6.23 -16.99
C ASP A 298 -18.91 4.75 -16.63
N GLY A 299 -17.66 4.46 -16.26
CA GLY A 299 -17.20 3.13 -15.86
C GLY A 299 -16.75 2.22 -17.01
N GLY A 300 -16.41 2.80 -18.16
CA GLY A 300 -15.63 2.12 -19.18
C GLY A 300 -14.18 1.86 -18.73
N LEU A 301 -13.56 0.84 -19.33
CA LEU A 301 -12.20 0.41 -19.04
C LEU A 301 -11.37 0.45 -20.32
N PHE A 302 -10.14 0.94 -20.22
CA PHE A 302 -9.19 1.03 -21.33
C PHE A 302 -7.83 0.48 -20.89
N GLY A 303 -7.04 -0.04 -21.84
CA GLY A 303 -5.69 -0.53 -21.56
C GLY A 303 -4.71 -0.42 -22.73
N TRP A 304 -3.42 -0.38 -22.41
CA TRP A 304 -2.28 -0.33 -23.34
C TRP A 304 -0.99 -0.78 -22.65
N GLY A 305 0.11 -0.88 -23.41
CA GLY A 305 1.40 -1.37 -22.95
C GLY A 305 1.57 -2.87 -23.13
N ASN A 306 2.34 -3.49 -22.23
CA ASN A 306 2.64 -4.92 -22.25
C ASN A 306 1.35 -5.77 -22.12
N SER A 307 1.22 -6.76 -23.00
CA SER A 307 0.16 -7.77 -23.01
C SER A 307 0.69 -9.21 -23.19
N GLU A 308 1.97 -9.46 -22.85
CA GLU A 308 2.58 -10.80 -22.91
C GLU A 308 1.90 -11.82 -21.99
N TYR A 309 1.20 -11.34 -20.97
CA TYR A 309 0.59 -12.12 -19.90
C TYR A 309 -0.95 -12.07 -19.97
N LEU A 310 -1.51 -11.94 -21.18
CA LEU A 310 -2.95 -11.88 -21.47
C LEU A 310 -3.69 -10.63 -20.93
N GLN A 311 -3.00 -9.57 -20.51
CA GLN A 311 -3.63 -8.38 -19.94
C GLN A 311 -4.61 -7.69 -20.92
N LEU A 312 -4.31 -7.67 -22.22
CA LEU A 312 -5.11 -7.03 -23.28
C LEU A 312 -5.53 -8.03 -24.39
N ALA A 313 -5.28 -9.33 -24.18
CA ALA A 313 -5.51 -10.39 -25.17
C ALA A 313 -6.99 -10.61 -25.55
N SER A 314 -7.92 -9.99 -24.82
CA SER A 314 -9.35 -9.99 -25.16
C SER A 314 -9.72 -9.10 -26.35
N VAL A 315 -8.82 -8.18 -26.76
CA VAL A 315 -9.08 -7.21 -27.85
C VAL A 315 -7.98 -7.14 -28.90
N THR A 316 -6.83 -7.79 -28.69
CA THR A 316 -5.72 -7.85 -29.65
C THR A 316 -4.78 -9.01 -29.38
N ASP A 317 -4.24 -9.62 -30.42
CA ASP A 317 -3.17 -10.63 -30.32
C ASP A 317 -1.77 -10.00 -30.12
N SER A 318 -1.65 -8.67 -30.15
CA SER A 318 -0.36 -7.98 -29.96
C SER A 318 0.07 -8.01 -28.49
N THR A 319 1.29 -8.47 -28.22
CA THR A 319 1.91 -8.42 -26.89
C THR A 319 2.43 -7.03 -26.51
N GLN A 320 2.50 -6.10 -27.46
CA GLN A 320 2.93 -4.71 -27.26
C GLN A 320 1.86 -3.80 -27.86
N VAL A 321 1.17 -3.02 -27.02
CA VAL A 321 -0.02 -2.26 -27.42
C VAL A 321 0.23 -0.77 -27.22
N ASN A 322 0.70 -0.09 -28.27
CA ASN A 322 1.09 1.32 -28.18
C ASN A 322 -0.04 2.35 -28.38
N VAL A 323 -1.28 1.91 -28.57
CA VAL A 323 -2.48 2.77 -28.64
C VAL A 323 -3.51 2.27 -27.63
N PRO A 324 -4.07 3.14 -26.75
CA PRO A 324 -5.15 2.78 -25.85
C PRO A 324 -6.32 2.09 -26.54
N ARG A 325 -6.73 0.94 -25.99
CA ARG A 325 -7.87 0.13 -26.43
C ARG A 325 -8.96 0.08 -25.38
N CYS A 326 -10.22 0.22 -25.78
CA CYS A 326 -11.37 -0.09 -24.93
C CYS A 326 -11.43 -1.60 -24.63
N LEU A 327 -11.75 -1.97 -23.39
CA LEU A 327 -11.85 -3.35 -22.91
C LEU A 327 -13.31 -3.68 -22.53
N PRO A 328 -14.14 -4.19 -23.47
CA PRO A 328 -15.60 -4.28 -23.31
C PRO A 328 -16.05 -5.53 -22.52
N PHE A 329 -15.66 -5.61 -21.24
CA PHE A 329 -15.99 -6.74 -20.38
C PHE A 329 -17.43 -6.70 -19.85
N SER A 330 -18.38 -7.23 -20.63
CA SER A 330 -19.82 -7.23 -20.31
C SER A 330 -20.19 -7.85 -18.95
N GLY A 331 -19.41 -8.85 -18.48
CA GLY A 331 -19.62 -9.51 -17.19
C GLY A 331 -19.16 -8.74 -15.95
N VAL A 332 -18.46 -7.61 -16.10
CA VAL A 332 -17.91 -6.83 -14.97
C VAL A 332 -18.90 -5.77 -14.46
N GLY A 333 -19.76 -5.25 -15.34
CA GLY A 333 -20.54 -4.05 -15.09
C GLY A 333 -19.69 -2.78 -15.14
N ARG A 334 -20.19 -1.67 -14.57
CA ARG A 334 -19.45 -0.38 -14.57
C ARG A 334 -18.22 -0.48 -13.66
N VAL A 335 -17.03 -0.25 -14.21
CA VAL A 335 -15.77 -0.20 -13.45
C VAL A 335 -15.71 1.09 -12.63
N LYS A 336 -15.25 0.96 -11.39
CA LYS A 336 -15.06 2.07 -10.44
C LYS A 336 -13.59 2.31 -10.11
N GLN A 337 -12.79 1.24 -10.06
CA GLN A 337 -11.33 1.34 -9.95
C GLN A 337 -10.66 0.25 -10.78
N ALA A 338 -9.47 0.56 -11.30
CA ALA A 338 -8.53 -0.40 -11.88
C ALA A 338 -7.22 -0.41 -11.09
N ALA A 339 -6.52 -1.55 -11.10
CA ALA A 339 -5.20 -1.72 -10.56
C ALA A 339 -4.37 -2.65 -11.46
N SER A 340 -3.28 -2.14 -12.05
CA SER A 340 -2.36 -2.89 -12.90
C SER A 340 -1.06 -3.20 -12.15
N GLY A 341 -0.64 -4.46 -12.15
CA GLY A 341 0.65 -4.92 -11.59
C GLY A 341 1.74 -5.01 -12.67
N GLY A 342 2.59 -6.04 -12.57
CA GLY A 342 3.49 -6.45 -13.66
C GLY A 342 2.77 -7.33 -14.69
N THR A 343 2.31 -8.50 -14.25
CA THR A 343 1.73 -9.54 -15.11
C THR A 343 0.21 -9.72 -14.95
N GLY A 344 -0.38 -9.15 -13.90
CA GLY A 344 -1.78 -9.32 -13.53
C GLY A 344 -2.50 -8.00 -13.29
N CYS A 345 -3.79 -8.00 -13.59
CA CYS A 345 -4.69 -6.85 -13.52
C CYS A 345 -5.89 -7.15 -12.61
N ALA A 346 -6.43 -6.11 -11.98
CA ALA A 346 -7.64 -6.19 -11.18
C ALA A 346 -8.55 -4.98 -11.41
N VAL A 347 -9.87 -5.20 -11.34
CA VAL A 347 -10.88 -4.12 -11.33
C VAL A 347 -11.89 -4.31 -10.21
N LEU A 348 -12.40 -3.18 -9.72
CA LEU A 348 -13.47 -3.07 -8.75
C LEU A 348 -14.67 -2.44 -9.45
N ASN A 349 -15.82 -3.11 -9.47
CA ASN A 349 -17.03 -2.59 -10.10
C ASN A 349 -17.85 -1.68 -9.14
N GLY A 350 -18.95 -1.12 -9.65
CA GLY A 350 -19.87 -0.28 -8.87
C GLY A 350 -20.54 -0.96 -7.68
N GLU A 351 -20.64 -2.29 -7.67
CA GLU A 351 -21.23 -3.13 -6.61
C GLU A 351 -20.21 -3.51 -5.52
N GLY A 352 -18.94 -3.16 -5.71
CA GLY A 352 -17.86 -3.55 -4.79
C GLY A 352 -17.35 -4.97 -5.01
N HIS A 353 -17.63 -5.58 -6.16
CA HIS A 353 -17.08 -6.87 -6.59
C HIS A 353 -15.71 -6.69 -7.26
N VAL A 354 -14.77 -7.60 -6.95
CA VAL A 354 -13.40 -7.60 -7.48
C VAL A 354 -13.27 -8.67 -8.57
N PHE A 355 -12.71 -8.27 -9.71
CA PHE A 355 -12.40 -9.16 -10.82
C PHE A 355 -10.90 -9.11 -11.12
N VAL A 356 -10.33 -10.22 -11.56
CA VAL A 356 -8.88 -10.39 -11.80
C VAL A 356 -8.60 -11.11 -13.11
N TRP A 357 -7.53 -10.72 -13.81
CA TRP A 357 -7.06 -11.37 -15.03
C TRP A 357 -5.56 -11.11 -15.27
N GLY A 358 -5.04 -11.57 -16.41
CA GLY A 358 -3.62 -11.58 -16.73
C GLY A 358 -2.98 -12.93 -16.34
N CYS A 359 -1.73 -12.93 -15.90
CA CYS A 359 -1.01 -14.12 -15.42
C CYS A 359 -0.46 -13.91 -14.00
N GLY A 360 -0.44 -14.97 -13.19
CA GLY A 360 0.15 -15.00 -11.86
C GLY A 360 -0.76 -15.66 -10.83
N ILE A 361 -0.60 -15.29 -9.55
CA ILE A 361 -1.45 -15.82 -8.47
C ILE A 361 -2.64 -14.87 -8.31
N LEU A 362 -3.69 -15.12 -9.10
CA LEU A 362 -4.78 -14.16 -9.31
C LEU A 362 -5.80 -14.07 -8.17
N GLY A 363 -5.90 -15.07 -7.28
CA GLY A 363 -6.75 -15.00 -6.07
C GLY A 363 -7.99 -15.91 -6.05
N LYS A 364 -8.17 -16.77 -7.06
CA LYS A 364 -9.25 -17.79 -7.12
C LYS A 364 -8.71 -19.22 -6.99
N GLY A 365 -7.68 -19.41 -6.17
CA GLY A 365 -7.04 -20.71 -5.94
C GLY A 365 -5.90 -21.02 -6.93
N PRO A 366 -5.25 -22.18 -6.77
CA PRO A 366 -4.07 -22.56 -7.55
C PRO A 366 -4.37 -22.95 -9.01
N ASN A 367 -5.65 -23.10 -9.37
CA ASN A 367 -6.05 -23.50 -10.72
C ASN A 367 -6.19 -22.31 -11.68
N LEU A 368 -6.44 -21.10 -11.16
CA LEU A 368 -6.51 -19.89 -11.96
C LEU A 368 -5.16 -19.16 -11.92
N MET A 369 -4.26 -19.62 -12.80
CA MET A 369 -2.93 -19.02 -12.97
C MET A 369 -2.86 -18.01 -14.12
N GLU A 370 -3.75 -18.10 -15.09
CA GLU A 370 -3.86 -17.14 -16.20
C GLU A 370 -5.28 -17.07 -16.78
N THR A 371 -5.67 -15.90 -17.30
CA THR A 371 -6.91 -15.68 -18.07
C THR A 371 -6.86 -14.34 -18.80
N ALA A 372 -7.42 -14.28 -20.01
CA ALA A 372 -7.63 -13.03 -20.76
C ALA A 372 -8.92 -12.29 -20.36
N LEU A 373 -9.81 -12.92 -19.58
CA LEU A 373 -11.11 -12.38 -19.18
C LEU A 373 -11.17 -12.17 -17.65
N PRO A 374 -11.74 -11.04 -17.15
CA PRO A 374 -11.87 -10.76 -15.73
C PRO A 374 -12.74 -11.79 -15.00
N GLU A 375 -12.10 -12.52 -14.09
CA GLU A 375 -12.72 -13.53 -13.27
C GLU A 375 -13.12 -12.95 -11.91
N MET A 376 -14.41 -12.97 -11.55
CA MET A 376 -14.88 -12.44 -10.26
C MET A 376 -14.35 -13.29 -9.09
N ILE A 377 -13.67 -12.66 -8.14
CA ILE A 377 -13.31 -13.31 -6.86
C ILE A 377 -14.58 -13.41 -6.00
N PRO A 378 -14.97 -14.60 -5.50
CA PRO A 378 -16.12 -14.77 -4.63
C PRO A 378 -16.11 -13.79 -3.43
N PRO A 379 -17.13 -12.93 -3.26
CA PRO A 379 -17.15 -11.92 -2.20
C PRO A 379 -17.03 -12.47 -0.78
N THR A 380 -17.37 -13.74 -0.58
CA THR A 380 -17.17 -14.49 0.67
C THR A 380 -15.72 -14.50 1.13
N LEU A 381 -14.75 -14.44 0.22
CA LEU A 381 -13.32 -14.35 0.51
C LEU A 381 -12.90 -12.98 1.08
N PHE A 382 -13.74 -11.95 0.91
CA PHE A 382 -13.59 -10.63 1.53
C PHE A 382 -14.50 -10.44 2.76
N GLY A 383 -15.15 -11.51 3.24
CA GLY A 383 -15.98 -11.49 4.44
C GLY A 383 -17.47 -11.15 4.21
N LEU A 384 -17.94 -11.06 2.95
CA LEU A 384 -19.37 -10.97 2.66
C LEU A 384 -20.05 -12.31 2.96
N THR A 385 -20.91 -12.34 3.97
CA THR A 385 -21.71 -13.51 4.38
C THR A 385 -23.13 -13.08 4.72
N GLU A 386 -24.06 -14.03 4.89
CA GLU A 386 -25.43 -13.75 5.33
C GLU A 386 -25.49 -12.98 6.67
N PHE A 387 -24.49 -13.19 7.53
CA PHE A 387 -24.33 -12.46 8.80
C PHE A 387 -23.74 -11.05 8.64
N ASN A 388 -23.15 -10.75 7.47
CA ASN A 388 -22.47 -9.50 7.16
C ASN A 388 -22.84 -8.96 5.75
N PRO A 389 -24.14 -8.81 5.41
CA PRO A 389 -24.60 -8.62 4.02
C PRO A 389 -24.20 -7.28 3.40
N GLY A 390 -23.70 -6.33 4.19
CA GLY A 390 -23.21 -5.03 3.72
C GLY A 390 -21.69 -4.93 3.56
N VAL A 391 -20.94 -6.04 3.59
CA VAL A 391 -19.48 -6.03 3.34
C VAL A 391 -19.21 -5.96 1.84
N GLN A 392 -18.46 -4.95 1.42
CA GLN A 392 -18.04 -4.77 0.04
C GLN A 392 -16.61 -4.21 -0.03
N VAL A 393 -15.91 -4.46 -1.14
CA VAL A 393 -14.59 -3.86 -1.36
C VAL A 393 -14.76 -2.38 -1.74
N SER A 394 -14.00 -1.52 -1.05
CA SER A 394 -14.02 -0.06 -1.22
C SER A 394 -12.82 0.47 -2.01
N ARG A 395 -11.70 -0.25 -1.97
CA ARG A 395 -10.47 0.07 -2.71
C ARG A 395 -9.70 -1.19 -3.10
N ILE A 396 -9.11 -1.17 -4.30
CA ILE A 396 -8.12 -2.17 -4.73
C ILE A 396 -6.76 -1.50 -5.04
N ARG A 397 -5.67 -2.26 -4.90
CA ARG A 397 -4.29 -1.87 -5.22
C ARG A 397 -3.51 -3.10 -5.71
N CYS A 398 -2.54 -2.89 -6.58
CA CYS A 398 -1.57 -3.91 -7.01
C CYS A 398 -0.16 -3.46 -6.66
N GLY A 399 0.68 -4.40 -6.25
CA GLY A 399 2.13 -4.31 -6.37
C GLY A 399 2.58 -5.01 -7.65
N LEU A 400 3.87 -5.37 -7.76
CA LEU A 400 4.38 -6.02 -8.99
C LEU A 400 3.74 -7.39 -9.26
N SER A 401 3.52 -8.19 -8.21
CA SER A 401 3.05 -9.58 -8.33
C SER A 401 2.09 -9.99 -7.19
N HIS A 402 1.52 -9.00 -6.50
CA HIS A 402 0.58 -9.19 -5.40
C HIS A 402 -0.51 -8.12 -5.43
N PHE A 403 -1.63 -8.43 -4.80
CA PHE A 403 -2.85 -7.63 -4.80
C PHE A 403 -3.26 -7.31 -3.37
N ALA A 404 -3.96 -6.18 -3.20
CA ALA A 404 -4.53 -5.74 -1.94
C ALA A 404 -5.94 -5.17 -2.15
N ALA A 405 -6.85 -5.47 -1.23
CA ALA A 405 -8.21 -4.96 -1.19
C ALA A 405 -8.58 -4.47 0.21
N LEU A 406 -9.22 -3.31 0.29
CA LEU A 406 -9.77 -2.75 1.54
C LEU A 406 -11.29 -2.83 1.51
N THR A 407 -11.90 -3.41 2.55
CA THR A 407 -13.37 -3.45 2.69
C THR A 407 -13.90 -2.13 3.24
N ASN A 408 -15.21 -1.90 3.11
CA ASN A 408 -15.91 -0.80 3.78
C ASN A 408 -15.96 -0.92 5.32
N ARG A 409 -15.46 -2.02 5.89
CA ARG A 409 -15.30 -2.21 7.35
C ARG A 409 -13.90 -1.90 7.86
N GLY A 410 -13.00 -1.40 7.01
CA GLY A 410 -11.61 -1.14 7.40
C GLY A 410 -10.82 -2.43 7.64
N GLU A 411 -11.06 -3.46 6.82
CA GLU A 411 -10.25 -4.68 6.81
C GLU A 411 -9.40 -4.74 5.53
N LEU A 412 -8.12 -5.07 5.68
CA LEU A 412 -7.19 -5.27 4.57
C LEU A 412 -7.08 -6.76 4.24
N PHE A 413 -7.30 -7.11 2.99
CA PHE A 413 -7.05 -8.43 2.41
C PHE A 413 -5.92 -8.33 1.39
N VAL A 414 -5.06 -9.34 1.35
CA VAL A 414 -3.94 -9.43 0.39
C VAL A 414 -3.83 -10.83 -0.19
N TRP A 415 -3.36 -10.94 -1.44
CA TRP A 415 -3.07 -12.20 -2.10
C TRP A 415 -2.00 -12.04 -3.19
N GLY A 416 -1.56 -13.15 -3.78
CA GLY A 416 -0.53 -13.17 -4.81
C GLY A 416 0.80 -13.76 -4.33
N LYS A 417 1.89 -13.37 -5.01
CA LYS A 417 3.26 -13.79 -4.67
C LYS A 417 3.75 -13.13 -3.37
N ASN A 418 4.23 -13.92 -2.42
CA ASN A 418 4.70 -13.44 -1.12
C ASN A 418 6.19 -13.08 -1.12
N ILE A 419 6.58 -12.23 -2.08
CA ILE A 419 7.98 -11.86 -2.32
C ILE A 419 8.57 -11.24 -1.05
N ARG A 420 9.50 -11.95 -0.41
CA ARG A 420 10.21 -11.49 0.81
C ARG A 420 9.26 -11.06 1.94
N GLY A 421 8.10 -11.73 2.07
CA GLY A 421 7.12 -11.43 3.13
C GLY A 421 6.26 -10.18 2.87
N CYS A 422 6.18 -9.71 1.62
CA CYS A 422 5.43 -8.51 1.25
C CYS A 422 3.95 -8.56 1.61
N LEU A 423 3.35 -9.74 1.82
CA LEU A 423 1.94 -9.85 2.23
C LEU A 423 1.70 -9.49 3.71
N GLY A 424 2.74 -9.49 4.56
CA GLY A 424 2.58 -9.08 5.97
C GLY A 424 1.74 -10.03 6.83
N ILE A 425 1.52 -11.26 6.39
CA ILE A 425 0.65 -12.26 7.06
C ILE A 425 1.40 -13.16 8.05
N GLY A 426 2.64 -12.81 8.40
CA GLY A 426 3.54 -13.58 9.29
C GLY A 426 4.19 -14.79 8.61
N ARG A 427 3.39 -15.56 7.87
CA ARG A 427 3.85 -16.68 7.06
C ARG A 427 4.42 -16.21 5.70
N LEU A 428 5.29 -17.00 5.09
CA LEU A 428 6.09 -16.59 3.91
C LEU A 428 5.65 -17.28 2.60
N GLU A 429 4.62 -18.12 2.65
CA GLU A 429 4.07 -18.81 1.48
C GLU A 429 3.17 -17.88 0.67
N ASP A 430 3.16 -18.10 -0.64
CA ASP A 430 2.25 -17.45 -1.58
C ASP A 430 0.77 -17.64 -1.17
N GLN A 431 -0.08 -16.65 -1.50
CA GLN A 431 -1.50 -16.69 -1.16
C GLN A 431 -2.37 -16.74 -2.41
N TYR A 432 -2.96 -17.91 -2.64
CA TYR A 432 -3.84 -18.17 -3.78
C TYR A 432 -5.28 -17.66 -3.59
N PHE A 433 -5.61 -17.13 -2.41
CA PHE A 433 -6.89 -16.52 -2.08
C PHE A 433 -6.66 -15.25 -1.23
N PRO A 434 -7.57 -14.27 -1.25
CA PRO A 434 -7.55 -13.13 -0.34
C PRO A 434 -7.40 -13.57 1.13
N TRP A 435 -6.37 -13.05 1.79
CA TRP A 435 -6.10 -13.33 3.20
C TRP A 435 -6.08 -12.03 4.02
N ARG A 436 -6.81 -12.01 5.15
CA ARG A 436 -6.91 -10.81 5.99
C ARG A 436 -5.60 -10.54 6.73
N VAL A 437 -5.09 -9.31 6.62
CA VAL A 437 -3.90 -8.82 7.33
C VAL A 437 -4.30 -8.31 8.71
N THR A 438 -3.66 -8.83 9.76
CA THR A 438 -3.88 -8.40 11.15
C THR A 438 -2.91 -7.27 11.51
N MET A 439 -3.42 -6.09 11.88
CA MET A 439 -2.62 -4.96 12.37
C MET A 439 -3.31 -4.21 13.52
N PRO A 440 -2.57 -3.53 14.41
CA PRO A 440 -3.14 -2.80 15.54
C PRO A 440 -3.67 -1.40 15.13
N GLY A 441 -4.56 -1.37 14.13
CA GLY A 441 -5.25 -0.18 13.64
C GLY A 441 -6.19 -0.50 12.49
N GLU A 442 -7.06 0.45 12.14
CA GLU A 442 -7.99 0.35 11.00
C GLU A 442 -7.32 0.92 9.75
N PRO A 443 -6.98 0.10 8.73
CA PRO A 443 -6.42 0.57 7.46
C PRO A 443 -7.39 1.45 6.65
N VAL A 444 -6.85 2.51 6.04
CA VAL A 444 -7.57 3.53 5.25
C VAL A 444 -7.11 3.58 3.79
N ASP A 445 -5.80 3.44 3.56
CA ASP A 445 -5.21 3.25 2.23
C ASP A 445 -3.92 2.43 2.34
N VAL A 446 -3.49 1.84 1.23
CA VAL A 446 -2.33 0.96 1.13
C VAL A 446 -1.54 1.23 -0.14
N ALA A 447 -0.22 1.19 -0.02
CA ALA A 447 0.74 1.28 -1.11
C ALA A 447 1.49 -0.06 -1.21
N CYS A 448 1.52 -0.62 -2.42
CA CYS A 448 2.07 -1.94 -2.71
C CYS A 448 3.32 -1.78 -3.56
N GLY A 449 4.46 -2.33 -3.12
CA GLY A 449 5.72 -2.28 -3.86
C GLY A 449 5.97 -3.55 -4.67
N VAL A 450 7.24 -3.83 -4.95
CA VAL A 450 7.69 -5.15 -5.41
C VAL A 450 7.65 -6.17 -4.27
N ASP A 451 8.26 -5.82 -3.14
CA ASP A 451 8.59 -6.74 -2.04
C ASP A 451 8.31 -6.16 -0.64
N HIS A 452 7.62 -5.03 -0.56
CA HIS A 452 7.19 -4.39 0.68
C HIS A 452 5.87 -3.65 0.49
N MET A 453 5.21 -3.32 1.59
CA MET A 453 3.96 -2.55 1.61
C MET A 453 3.98 -1.51 2.73
N VAL A 454 3.22 -0.43 2.51
CA VAL A 454 2.94 0.59 3.52
C VAL A 454 1.44 0.81 3.61
N THR A 455 0.90 0.88 4.81
CA THR A 455 -0.52 1.14 5.07
C THR A 455 -0.70 2.39 5.93
N LEU A 456 -1.56 3.29 5.48
CA LEU A 456 -2.08 4.40 6.27
C LEU A 456 -3.30 3.91 7.04
N ALA A 457 -3.32 4.10 8.34
CA ALA A 457 -4.32 3.56 9.25
C ALA A 457 -4.70 4.57 10.35
N ARG A 458 -5.74 4.24 11.12
CA ARG A 458 -6.13 4.97 12.34
C ARG A 458 -6.12 4.05 13.55
N SER A 459 -5.83 4.58 14.74
CA SER A 459 -6.04 3.84 16.00
C SER A 459 -7.51 3.38 16.12
N PHE A 460 -7.77 2.25 16.78
CA PHE A 460 -9.15 1.80 17.03
C PHE A 460 -9.91 2.70 18.02
N ILE A 461 -9.16 3.37 18.90
CA ILE A 461 -9.60 4.29 19.94
C ILE A 461 -8.86 5.61 19.74
#